data_AF-A0ABD5PTP0-F1
#
_entry.id   AF-A0ABD5PTP0-F1
#
_cell.length_a   1.000
_cell.length_b   1.000
_cell.length_c   1.000
_cell.angle_alpha   90.00
_cell.angle_beta   90.00
_cell.angle_gamma   90.00
#
_symmetry.space_group_name_H-M   'P 1'
#
loop_
_entity.id
_entity.type
_entity.pdbx_description
1 polymer ?
#
loop_
_entity_poly.entity_id
_entity_poly.type
_entity_poly.pdbx_seq_one_letter_code
_entity_poly.pdbx_strand_id
1 'polypeptide(L)'
;MNHLVPIDDDRWHLPNHAQVVVYEREASDRGLLTIYDCAAAQKPPKAQLLGTLESTDASAVVESNPTGRVVNLREEAALERTDDDRFGITASR
;
A
#
# COMPACT_ATOMS: atom_id res chain seq x y z
N MET A 1 9.48 -9.65 5.04
CA MET A 1 9.61 -8.91 6.32
C MET A 1 8.76 -7.65 6.20
N ASN A 2 7.95 -7.36 7.22
CA ASN A 2 7.19 -6.12 7.29
C ASN A 2 7.93 -5.16 8.25
N HIS A 3 8.42 -4.04 7.72
CA HIS A 3 9.10 -2.99 8.49
C HIS A 3 8.28 -1.69 8.57
N LEU A 4 6.98 -1.77 8.34
CA LEU A 4 6.10 -0.62 8.53
C LEU A 4 6.00 -0.30 10.02
N VAL A 5 5.86 0.99 10.32
CA VAL A 5 5.64 1.46 11.69
C VAL A 5 4.19 1.18 12.05
N PRO A 6 3.88 0.33 13.04
CA PRO A 6 2.50 0.08 13.43
C PRO A 6 1.90 1.33 14.11
N ILE A 7 0.65 1.62 13.79
CA ILE A 7 -0.20 2.59 14.51
C ILE A 7 -1.00 1.83 15.57
N ASP A 8 -1.60 0.70 15.17
CA ASP A 8 -2.34 -0.25 16.01
C ASP A 8 -2.20 -1.68 15.45
N ASP A 9 -3.05 -2.62 15.89
CA ASP A 9 -2.96 -4.04 15.52
C ASP A 9 -3.19 -4.32 14.03
N ASP A 10 -3.95 -3.46 13.33
CA ASP A 10 -4.34 -3.63 11.94
C ASP A 10 -3.98 -2.43 11.04
N ARG A 11 -3.30 -1.43 11.61
CA ARG A 11 -2.96 -0.18 10.91
C ARG A 11 -1.48 0.13 11.00
N TRP A 12 -0.93 0.57 9.88
CA TRP A 12 0.48 0.91 9.73
C TRP A 12 0.64 2.29 9.10
N HIS A 13 1.63 3.04 9.57
CA HIS A 13 1.94 4.36 9.06
C HIS A 13 2.65 4.28 7.70
N LEU A 14 2.16 5.10 6.76
CA LEU A 14 2.76 5.35 5.45
C LEU A 14 3.22 6.81 5.39
N PRO A 15 4.53 7.06 5.18
CA PRO A 15 5.04 8.42 5.10
C PRO A 15 4.50 9.16 3.88
N ASN A 16 4.58 10.50 3.95
CA ASN A 16 4.41 11.35 2.78
C ASN A 16 5.33 10.88 1.64
N HIS A 17 4.79 10.74 0.43
CA HIS A 17 5.46 10.17 -0.75
C HIS A 17 5.70 8.66 -0.74
N ALA A 18 5.08 7.90 0.17
CA ALA A 18 5.12 6.45 0.06
C ALA A 18 4.55 5.98 -1.29
N GLN A 19 5.18 4.95 -1.84
CA GLN A 19 4.74 4.29 -3.06
C GLN A 19 4.27 2.88 -2.72
N VAL A 20 3.06 2.55 -3.17
CA VAL A 20 2.48 1.22 -3.03
C VAL A 20 2.30 0.65 -4.43
N VAL A 21 3.08 -0.38 -4.75
CA VAL A 21 2.93 -1.15 -5.98
C VAL A 21 1.99 -2.30 -5.69
N VAL A 22 0.84 -2.30 -6.36
CA VAL A 22 -0.21 -3.31 -6.24
C VAL A 22 -0.14 -4.20 -7.47
N TYR A 23 0.15 -5.47 -7.23
CA TYR A 23 0.05 -6.52 -8.24
C TYR A 23 -1.31 -7.20 -8.07
N GLU A 24 -2.16 -7.00 -9.08
CA GLU A 24 -3.48 -7.62 -9.15
C GLU A 24 -3.31 -9.01 -9.79
N ARG A 25 -3.98 -10.02 -9.21
CA ARG A 25 -4.05 -11.38 -9.75
C ARG A 25 -5.48 -11.65 -10.20
N GLU A 26 -5.67 -12.26 -11.36
CA GLU A 26 -7.00 -12.66 -11.80
C GLU A 26 -7.52 -13.86 -10.97
N ALA A 27 -8.82 -13.85 -10.71
CA ALA A 27 -9.66 -14.95 -10.23
C ALA A 27 -9.00 -15.96 -9.26
N SER A 28 -9.11 -15.68 -7.96
CA SER A 28 -8.89 -16.59 -6.80
C SER A 28 -7.50 -16.61 -6.17
N ASP A 29 -6.54 -15.86 -6.70
CA ASP A 29 -5.23 -15.71 -6.07
C ASP A 29 -5.10 -14.41 -5.27
N ARG A 30 -4.33 -14.49 -4.19
CA ARG A 30 -3.99 -13.32 -3.36
C ARG A 30 -3.08 -12.40 -4.15
N GLY A 31 -3.45 -11.12 -4.25
CA GLY A 31 -2.58 -10.09 -4.83
C GLY A 31 -1.32 -9.87 -3.99
N LEU A 32 -0.49 -8.92 -4.41
CA LEU A 32 0.71 -8.54 -3.66
C LEU A 32 0.80 -7.02 -3.58
N LEU A 33 0.89 -6.49 -2.37
CA LEU A 33 1.21 -5.09 -2.11
C LEU A 33 2.69 -5.00 -1.76
N THR A 34 3.44 -4.22 -2.52
CA THR A 34 4.83 -3.88 -2.21
C THR A 34 4.93 -2.40 -1.85
N ILE A 35 5.44 -2.10 -0.66
CA ILE A 35 5.39 -0.76 -0.08
C ILE A 35 6.81 -0.19 0.05
N TYR A 36 6.97 1.05 -0.40
CA TYR A 36 8.21 1.83 -0.36
C TYR A 36 7.97 3.15 0.36
N ASP A 37 8.94 3.62 1.15
CA ASP A 37 8.88 4.94 1.82
C ASP A 37 8.88 6.10 0.82
N CYS A 38 9.46 5.92 -0.36
CA CYS A 38 9.59 6.97 -1.36
C CYS A 38 9.81 6.37 -2.75
N ALA A 39 9.03 6.82 -3.74
CA ALA A 39 9.16 6.43 -5.14
C ALA A 39 10.55 6.75 -5.75
N ALA A 40 11.22 7.79 -5.25
CA ALA A 40 12.46 8.31 -5.82
C ALA A 40 13.73 7.57 -5.33
N ALA A 41 13.61 6.75 -4.29
CA ALA A 41 14.78 6.14 -3.66
C ALA A 41 14.98 4.70 -4.17
N GLN A 42 16.20 4.35 -4.58
CA GLN A 42 16.64 2.96 -4.82
C GLN A 42 16.73 2.18 -3.49
N LYS A 43 15.70 2.26 -2.65
CA LYS A 43 15.62 1.58 -1.36
C LYS A 43 14.90 0.24 -1.54
N PRO A 44 15.26 -0.78 -0.74
CA PRO A 44 14.46 -1.99 -0.69
C PRO A 44 13.04 -1.67 -0.21
N PRO A 45 12.05 -2.48 -0.58
CA PRO A 45 10.70 -2.33 -0.08
C PRO A 45 10.69 -2.46 1.44
N LYS A 46 9.88 -1.65 2.10
CA LYS A 46 9.66 -1.70 3.56
C LYS A 46 8.83 -2.90 3.96
N ALA A 47 7.84 -3.23 3.13
CA ALA A 47 6.98 -4.35 3.36
C ALA A 47 6.48 -4.94 2.05
N GLN A 48 6.17 -6.22 2.13
CA GLN A 48 5.45 -6.97 1.13
C GLN A 48 4.32 -7.71 1.86
N LEU A 49 3.09 -7.46 1.43
CA LEU A 49 1.88 -8.01 2.03
C LEU A 49 1.11 -8.76 0.94
N LEU A 50 0.65 -9.97 1.26
CA LEU A 50 -0.24 -10.71 0.37
C LEU A 50 -1.66 -10.17 0.57
N GLY A 51 -2.33 -9.83 -0.53
CA GLY A 51 -3.70 -9.35 -0.51
C GLY A 51 -4.02 -8.33 -1.59
N THR A 52 -5.20 -7.72 -1.44
CA THR A 52 -5.78 -6.80 -2.40
C THR A 52 -5.94 -5.43 -1.77
N LEU A 53 -5.51 -4.38 -2.50
CA LEU A 53 -5.84 -3.01 -2.14
C LEU A 53 -7.23 -2.68 -2.69
N GLU A 54 -8.20 -2.45 -1.82
CA GLU A 54 -9.59 -2.23 -2.22
C GLU A 54 -9.95 -0.75 -2.33
N SER A 55 -9.41 0.08 -1.45
CA SER A 55 -9.68 1.51 -1.43
C SER A 55 -8.42 2.36 -1.23
N THR A 56 -8.50 3.62 -1.63
CA THR A 56 -7.48 4.63 -1.40
C THR A 56 -8.19 5.96 -1.12
N ASP A 57 -8.44 6.18 0.16
CA ASP A 57 -9.12 7.33 0.76
C ASP A 57 -8.09 8.33 1.32
N ALA A 58 -6.95 8.46 0.64
CA ALA A 58 -5.91 9.45 0.88
C ALA A 58 -5.55 10.12 -0.45
N SER A 59 -5.06 11.36 -0.40
CA SER A 59 -4.57 12.06 -1.58
C SER A 59 -3.39 11.30 -2.17
N ALA A 60 -3.59 10.77 -3.37
CA ALA A 60 -2.62 9.96 -4.08
C ALA A 60 -2.75 10.15 -5.59
N VAL A 61 -1.66 9.90 -6.30
CA VAL A 61 -1.66 9.70 -7.74
C VAL A 61 -1.64 8.20 -8.00
N VAL A 62 -2.66 7.71 -8.70
CA VAL A 62 -2.82 6.29 -9.05
C VAL A 62 -2.54 6.12 -10.53
N GLU A 63 -1.61 5.23 -10.84
CA GLU A 63 -1.21 4.88 -12.21
C GLU A 63 -1.48 3.40 -12.44
N SER A 64 -2.44 3.08 -13.32
CA SER A 64 -2.75 1.70 -13.69
C SER A 64 -1.71 1.15 -14.66
N ASN A 65 -1.42 -0.14 -14.54
CA ASN A 65 -0.54 -0.88 -15.45
C ASN A 65 -1.14 -2.26 -15.77
N PRO A 66 -0.63 -2.99 -16.78
CA PRO A 66 -1.22 -4.27 -17.19
C PRO A 66 -1.29 -5.36 -16.11
N THR A 67 -0.53 -5.22 -15.02
CA THR A 67 -0.44 -6.19 -13.92
C THR A 67 -1.05 -5.69 -12.61
N GLY A 68 -1.70 -4.52 -12.62
CA GLY A 68 -2.25 -3.88 -11.43
C GLY A 68 -2.09 -2.36 -11.47
N ARG A 69 -1.54 -1.76 -10.40
CA ARG A 69 -1.43 -0.30 -10.29
C ARG A 69 -0.34 0.15 -9.33
N VAL A 70 0.08 1.40 -9.46
CA VAL A 70 1.01 2.07 -8.55
C VAL A 70 0.29 3.24 -7.90
N VAL A 71 0.32 3.30 -6.57
CA VAL A 71 -0.25 4.38 -5.77
C VAL A 71 0.89 5.19 -5.18
N ASN A 72 0.99 6.45 -5.58
CA ASN A 72 1.98 7.40 -5.06
C ASN A 72 1.28 8.40 -4.13
N LEU A 73 1.52 8.30 -2.83
CA LEU A 73 0.88 9.17 -1.84
C LEU A 73 1.37 10.62 -1.95
N ARG A 74 0.47 11.56 -1.68
CA ARG A 74 0.72 13.01 -1.65
C ARG A 74 0.58 13.61 -0.26
N GLU A 75 0.06 12.83 0.69
CA GLU A 75 -0.04 13.15 2.11
C GLU A 75 0.43 11.95 2.95
N GLU A 76 0.56 12.14 4.26
CA GLU A 76 0.75 11.04 5.20
C GLU A 76 -0.54 10.21 5.31
N ALA A 77 -0.40 8.89 5.36
CA ALA A 77 -1.55 7.99 5.36
C ALA A 77 -1.32 6.77 6.27
N ALA A 78 -2.38 6.03 6.51
CA ALA A 78 -2.36 4.74 7.16
C ALA A 78 -2.73 3.66 6.14
N LEU A 79 -1.98 2.58 6.12
CA LEU A 79 -2.45 1.31 5.56
C LEU A 79 -3.28 0.61 6.63
N GLU A 80 -4.48 0.20 6.30
CA GLU A 80 -5.42 -0.46 7.19
C GLU A 80 -5.81 -1.82 6.62
N ARG A 81 -5.75 -2.87 7.44
CA ARG A 81 -6.29 -4.17 7.08
C ARG A 81 -7.77 -4.22 7.43
N THR A 82 -8.62 -4.38 6.42
CA THR A 82 -10.08 -4.39 6.57
C THR A 82 -10.67 -5.79 6.72
N ASP A 83 -9.99 -6.80 6.18
CA ASP A 83 -10.34 -8.23 6.27
C ASP A 83 -9.07 -9.08 6.04
N ASP A 84 -9.21 -10.40 6.03
CA ASP A 84 -8.11 -11.28 5.66
C ASP A 84 -7.66 -10.99 4.22
N ASP A 85 -6.38 -10.64 4.07
CA ASP A 85 -5.75 -10.29 2.80
C ASP A 85 -6.44 -9.10 2.06
N ARG A 86 -7.15 -8.21 2.79
CA ARG A 86 -7.76 -6.98 2.24
C ARG A 86 -7.24 -5.74 2.94
N PHE A 87 -6.85 -4.75 2.15
CA PHE A 87 -6.24 -3.51 2.64
C PHE A 87 -6.90 -2.27 2.06
N GLY A 88 -6.99 -1.22 2.87
CA GLY A 88 -7.34 0.14 2.48
C GLY A 88 -6.24 1.12 2.84
N ILE A 89 -6.20 2.27 2.18
CA ILE A 89 -5.33 3.40 2.55
C ILE A 89 -6.22 4.56 2.98
N THR A 90 -6.01 5.08 4.18
CA THR A 90 -6.79 6.20 4.74
C THR A 90 -5.86 7.36 5.13
N ALA A 91 -6.30 8.61 4.96
CA ALA A 91 -5.51 9.77 5.37
C ALA A 91 -5.27 9.80 6.90
N SER A 92 -4.04 10.12 7.34
CA SER A 92 -3.65 10.13 8.76
C SER A 92 -3.96 11.44 9.49
N ARG A 93 -5.12 12.07 9.22
CA ARG A 93 -5.51 13.37 9.79
C ARG A 93 -5.42 13.46 11.32
#